data_AF-W9V8S4-F1
#
_entry.id   AF-W9V8S4-F1
#
_cell.length_a   1.000
_cell.length_b   1.000
_cell.length_c   1.000
_cell.angle_alpha   90.00
_cell.angle_beta   90.00
_cell.angle_gamma   90.00
#
_symmetry.space_group_name_H-M   'P 1'
#
loop_
_entity.id
_entity.type
_entity.pdbx_description
1 polymer ?
#
loop_
_entity_poly.entity_id
_entity_poly.type
_entity_poly.pdbx_seq_one_letter_code
_entity_poly.pdbx_strand_id
1 'polypeptide(L)' 'MTGLTEAEAQEFHGIFVQSMTMFFGIVIIAHILAWLWRPWL' A
#
# COMPACT_ATOMS: atom_id res chain seq x y z
N MET A 1 -23.46 1.68 9.25
CA MET A 1 -22.34 2.50 9.76
C MET A 1 -21.43 1.60 10.56
N THR A 2 -20.12 1.74 10.41
CA THR A 2 -19.12 0.89 11.09
C THR A 2 -19.05 1.12 12.60
N GLY A 3 -19.73 2.16 13.11
CA GLY A 3 -19.75 2.51 14.54
C GLY A 3 -18.58 3.42 14.96
N LEU A 4 -17.70 3.77 14.03
CA LEU A 4 -16.58 4.67 14.27
C LEU A 4 -17.03 6.13 14.27
N THR A 5 -16.45 6.91 15.16
CA THR A 5 -16.43 8.37 15.05
C THR A 5 -15.59 8.81 13.86
N GLU A 6 -15.80 10.04 13.39
CA GLU A 6 -15.00 10.61 12.29
C GLU A 6 -13.50 10.62 12.64
N ALA A 7 -13.16 10.94 13.90
CA ALA A 7 -11.78 10.97 14.37
C ALA A 7 -11.10 9.59 14.29
N GLU A 8 -11.77 8.53 14.77
CA GLU A 8 -11.26 7.16 14.71
C GLU A 8 -11.10 6.68 13.26
N ALA A 9 -12.04 7.05 12.38
CA ALA A 9 -11.96 6.72 10.96
C ALA A 9 -10.74 7.39 10.29
N GLN A 10 -10.48 8.66 10.60
CA GLN A 10 -9.32 9.40 10.06
C GLN A 10 -7.99 8.85 10.59
N GLU A 11 -7.90 8.51 11.87
CA GLU A 11 -6.70 7.91 12.45
C GLU A 11 -6.36 6.57 11.80
N PHE A 12 -7.35 5.67 11.68
CA PHE A 12 -7.18 4.40 10.98
C PHE A 12 -6.77 4.62 9.53
N HIS A 13 -7.46 5.51 8.82
CA HIS A 13 -7.18 5.78 7.42
C HIS A 13 -5.74 6.28 7.20
N GLY A 14 -5.24 7.16 8.08
CA GLY A 14 -3.86 7.64 8.03
C GLY A 14 -2.84 6.50 8.11
N ILE A 15 -2.98 5.60 9.10
CA ILE A 15 -2.09 4.45 9.28
C ILE A 15 -2.22 3.47 8.10
N PHE A 16 -3.46 3.23 7.65
CA PHE A 16 -3.74 2.36 6.52
C PHE A 16 -3.07 2.86 5.24
N VAL A 17 -3.23 4.13 4.88
CA VAL A 17 -2.63 4.69 3.66
C VAL A 17 -1.10 4.73 3.75
N GLN A 18 -0.53 5.03 4.92
CA GLN A 18 0.92 5.00 5.12
C GLN A 18 1.48 3.59 4.89
N SER A 19 0.91 2.58 5.54
CA SER A 19 1.35 1.19 5.44
C SER A 19 1.10 0.61 4.04
N MET A 20 -0.05 0.90 3.41
CA MET A 20 -0.36 0.52 2.04
C MET A 20 0.63 1.12 1.04
N THR A 21 1.01 2.39 1.21
CA THR A 21 1.98 3.06 0.34
C THR A 21 3.36 2.41 0.45
N MET A 22 3.81 2.09 1.67
CA MET A 22 5.07 1.36 1.87
C MET A 22 5.04 -0.02 1.19
N PHE A 23 3.94 -0.76 1.34
CA PHE A 23 3.76 -2.06 0.70
C PHE A 23 3.82 -1.96 -0.83
N PHE A 24 3.09 -1.01 -1.44
CA PHE A 24 3.14 -0.81 -2.89
C PHE A 24 4.53 -0.35 -3.38
N GLY A 25 5.26 0.45 -2.61
CA GLY A 25 6.65 0.78 -2.91
C GLY A 25 7.52 -0.48 -3.06
N ILE A 26 7.40 -1.41 -2.11
CA ILE A 26 8.13 -2.70 -2.15
C ILE A 26 7.68 -3.53 -3.36
N VAL A 27 6.37 -3.63 -3.60
CA VAL A 27 5.80 -4.39 -4.72
C VAL A 27 6.32 -3.87 -6.07
N ILE A 28 6.33 -2.54 -6.28
CA ILE A 28 6.84 -1.93 -7.50
C ILE A 28 8.30 -2.29 -7.73
N ILE A 29 9.14 -2.15 -6.70
CA ILE A 29 10.56 -2.50 -6.79
C ILE A 29 10.73 -3.99 -7.15
N ALA A 30 10.00 -4.88 -6.49
CA ALA A 30 10.05 -6.31 -6.76
C ALA A 30 9.68 -6.64 -8.21
N HIS A 31 8.63 -6.02 -8.75
CA HIS A 31 8.21 -6.23 -10.13
C HIS A 31 9.20 -5.66 -11.15
N ILE A 32 9.80 -4.49 -10.87
CA ILE A 32 10.87 -3.94 -11.71
C ILE A 32 12.06 -4.90 -11.72
N LEU A 33 12.51 -5.38 -10.57
CA LEU A 33 13.65 -6.31 -10.48
C LEU A 33 13.37 -7.63 -11.20
N ALA A 34 12.18 -8.20 -10.99
CA ALA A 34 11.77 -9.40 -11.68
C ALA A 34 11.72 -9.18 -13.20
N TRP A 35 11.23 -8.03 -13.66
CA TRP A 35 11.16 -7.68 -15.07
C TRP A 35 12.54 -7.56 -15.69
N LEU A 36 13.48 -6.92 -14.98
CA LEU A 36 14.87 -6.80 -15.41
C LEU A 36 15.56 -8.17 -15.54
N TRP A 37 15.23 -9.13 -14.66
CA TRP A 37 15.75 -10.49 -14.74
C TRP A 37 15.14 -11.31 -15.89
N ARG A 38 13.81 -11.25 -16.07
CA ARG A 38 13.11 -11.98 -17.12
C ARG A 38 11.88 -11.21 -17.59
N PRO A 39 11.95 -10.42 -18.67
CA PRO A 39 10.79 -9.66 -19.14
C PRO A 39 9.68 -10.59 -19.63
N TRP A 40 8.42 -10.23 -19.36
CA TRP A 40 7.25 -11.09 -19.61
C TRP A 40 6.11 -10.43 -20.41
N LEU A 41 6.32 -9.23 -20.96
CA LEU A 41 5.58 -8.66 -22.11
C LEU A 41 6.61 -8.39 -23.20
#